data_AF-A0A842IQL0-F1
#
_entry.id   AF-A0A842IQL0-F1
#
_cell.length_a   1.000
_cell.length_b   1.000
_cell.length_c   1.000
_cell.angle_alpha   90.00
_cell.angle_beta   90.00
_cell.angle_gamma   90.00
#
_symmetry.space_group_name_H-M   'P 1'
#
loop_
_entity.id
_entity.type
_entity.pdbx_description
1 polymer ?
#
loop_
_entity_poly.entity_id
_entity_poly.type
_entity_poly.pdbx_seq_one_letter_code
_entity_poly.pdbx_strand_id
1 'polypeptide(L)' 'MKNLLRAILAGVGAKKIGGGRCGCIGTIVVFIVLYWLLGYVFELF' A
#
# COMPACT_ATOMS: atom_id res chain seq x y z
N MET A 1 5.41 10.41 -12.52
CA MET A 1 5.36 9.04 -13.06
C MET A 1 5.60 7.95 -12.01
N LYS A 2 6.55 8.06 -11.07
CA LYS A 2 6.84 7.00 -10.07
C LYS A 2 5.77 6.86 -8.96
N ASN A 3 5.18 7.97 -8.54
CA ASN A 3 4.27 8.03 -7.38
C ASN A 3 2.87 7.46 -7.67
N LEU A 4 2.42 7.56 -8.93
CA LEU A 4 1.10 7.07 -9.36
C LEU A 4 1.09 5.54 -9.42
N LEU A 5 2.13 4.93 -10.00
CA LEU A 5 2.32 3.48 -9.99
C LEU A 5 2.46 2.93 -8.57
N ARG A 6 3.19 3.64 -7.69
CA ARG A 6 3.35 3.28 -6.27
C ARG A 6 2.01 3.29 -5.53
N ALA A 7 1.18 4.31 -5.75
CA ALA A 7 -0.15 4.41 -5.15
C ALA A 7 -1.08 3.31 -5.65
N ILE A 8 -1.05 2.98 -6.94
CA ILE A 8 -1.87 1.90 -7.52
C ILE A 8 -1.43 0.53 -6.98
N LEU A 9 -0.13 0.22 -6.96
CA LEU A 9 0.40 -1.04 -6.43
C LEU A 9 0.13 -1.19 -4.93
N ALA A 10 0.36 -0.15 -4.14
CA ALA A 10 0.02 -0.14 -2.71
C ALA A 10 -1.50 -0.29 -2.50
N GLY A 11 -2.32 0.32 -3.36
CA GLY A 11 -3.78 0.23 -3.33
C GLY A 11 -4.29 -1.18 -3.59
N VAL A 12 -3.76 -1.82 -4.63
CA VAL A 12 -4.11 -3.21 -5.00
C VAL A 12 -3.63 -4.18 -3.93
N GLY A 13 -2.40 -4.01 -3.41
CA GLY A 13 -1.85 -4.83 -2.33
C GLY A 13 -2.64 -4.68 -1.02
N ALA A 14 -2.97 -3.45 -0.66
CA ALA A 14 -3.73 -3.17 0.57
C ALA A 14 -5.16 -3.67 0.50
N LYS A 15 -5.82 -3.58 -0.66
CA LYS A 15 -7.18 -4.12 -0.83
C LYS A 15 -7.21 -5.65 -0.71
N LYS A 16 -6.15 -6.33 -1.18
CA LYS A 16 -6.06 -7.79 -1.15
C LYS A 16 -5.68 -8.34 0.24
N ILE A 17 -4.84 -7.62 0.99
CA ILE A 17 -4.36 -8.01 2.32
C ILE A 17 -5.29 -7.49 3.44
N GLY A 18 -5.87 -6.30 3.27
CA GLY A 18 -6.69 -5.61 4.27
C GLY A 18 -8.18 -5.98 4.29
N GLY A 19 -8.66 -6.82 3.37
CA GLY A 19 -10.07 -7.22 3.26
C GLY A 19 -10.59 -8.20 4.33
N GLY A 20 -9.82 -8.47 5.39
CA GLY A 20 -10.18 -9.43 6.45
C GLY A 20 -11.09 -8.86 7.56
N ARG A 21 -11.15 -9.56 8.71
CA ARG A 21 -12.02 -9.30 9.88
C ARG A 21 -12.00 -7.88 10.45
N CYS A 22 -10.94 -7.10 10.21
CA CYS A 22 -10.85 -5.68 10.57
C CYS A 22 -11.03 -4.81 9.32
N GLY A 23 -12.28 -4.69 8.87
CA GLY A 23 -12.64 -3.87 7.72
C GLY A 23 -12.15 -2.41 7.80
N CYS A 24 -12.14 -1.74 6.65
CA CYS A 24 -11.79 -0.33 6.36
C CYS A 24 -10.51 0.23 7.01
N ILE A 25 -10.40 0.21 8.33
CA ILE A 25 -9.24 0.65 9.11
C ILE A 25 -8.03 -0.24 8.79
N GLY A 26 -8.19 -1.56 8.74
CA GLY A 26 -7.11 -2.48 8.38
C GLY A 26 -6.55 -2.18 6.98
N THR A 27 -7.44 -1.91 6.02
CA THR A 27 -7.06 -1.54 4.64
C THR A 27 -6.30 -0.22 4.58
N ILE A 28 -6.70 0.80 5.35
CA ILE A 28 -6.01 2.09 5.41
C ILE A 28 -4.61 1.94 6.01
N VAL A 29 -4.51 1.22 7.13
CA VAL A 29 -3.22 0.97 7.80
C VAL A 29 -2.28 0.20 6.88
N VAL A 30 -2.76 -0.88 6.26
CA VAL A 30 -1.97 -1.68 5.32
C VAL A 30 -1.58 -0.88 4.07
N PHE A 31 -2.44 0.02 3.59
CA PHE A 31 -2.14 0.93 2.48
C PHE A 31 -1.00 1.89 2.83
N ILE A 32 -1.04 2.51 4.01
CA ILE A 32 0.02 3.42 4.48
C ILE A 32 1.34 2.66 4.62
N VAL A 33 1.31 1.47 5.22
CA VAL A 33 2.51 0.62 5.39
C VAL A 33 3.09 0.21 4.04
N LEU A 34 2.28 -0.31 3.11
CA LEU A 34 2.73 -0.68 1.77
C LEU A 34 3.22 0.54 0.97
N TYR A 35 2.55 1.68 1.08
CA TYR A 35 2.94 2.89 0.38
C TYR A 35 4.28 3.45 0.88
N TRP A 36 4.55 3.33 2.18
CA TRP A 36 5.81 3.73 2.79
C TRP A 36 6.93 2.73 2.48
N LEU A 37 6.66 1.44 2.59
CA LEU A 37 7.62 0.37 2.30
C LEU A 37 8.02 0.37 0.82
N LEU A 38 7.05 0.51 -0.08
CA LEU A 38 7.30 0.64 -1.52
C LEU A 38 7.99 1.96 -1.82
N GLY A 39 7.77 3.02 -1.02
CA GLY A 39 8.56 4.24 -1.10
C GLY A 39 10.03 3.99 -0.76
N TYR A 40 10.30 3.30 0.33
CA TYR A 40 11.65 2.96 0.78
C TYR A 40 12.39 2.08 -0.24
N VAL A 41 11.73 1.05 -0.78
CA VAL A 41 12.31 0.13 -1.77
C VAL A 41 12.58 0.81 -3.11
N PHE A 42 11.68 1.69 -3.57
CA PHE A 42 11.82 2.40 -4.84
C PHE A 42 12.63 3.70 -4.75
N GLU A 43 12.95 4.17 -3.54
CA GLU A 43 13.89 5.26 -3.28
C GLU A 43 15.33 4.74 -3.16
N LEU A 44 15.48 3.46 -2.79
CA LEU A 44 16.74 2.72 -2.79
C LEU A 44 17.15 2.19 -4.18
N PHE A 45 16.27 2.21 -5.18
CA PHE A 45 16.50 1.68 -6.54
C PHE A 45 16.40 2.77 -7.59
#